data_AF-A0A6G5A5D5-F1
#
_entry.id   AF-A0A6G5A5D5-F1
#
_cell.length_a   1.000
_cell.length_b   1.000
_cell.length_c   1.000
_cell.angle_alpha   90.00
_cell.angle_beta   90.00
_cell.angle_gamma   90.00
#
_symmetry.space_group_name_H-M   'P 1'
#
loop_
_entity.id
_entity.type
_entity.pdbx_description
1 polymer ?
#
loop_
_entity_poly.entity_id
_entity_poly.type
_entity_poly.pdbx_seq_one_letter_code
_entity_poly.pdbx_strand_id
1 'polypeptide(L)'
;MLKKLYSLLIFTSLITIYDAKYFKFKFNMYNVTKFMDTSLKIWTYNTTKRTNLTCLVDAVYNISRESVYFNRSYRSGLEWSQFSKEGLFDARDQRLMMVRRPGGLVESTEILEFANDNYTCGIFRVWPGGGHGLRLYDLRFKDYDKWDKPDQVCIDEFNR
;
A
#
# COMPACT_ATOMS: atom_id res chain seq x y z
N MET A 1 33.84 -1.00 42.79
CA MET A 1 33.20 0.05 41.98
C MET A 1 33.12 -0.28 40.49
N LEU A 2 34.12 -0.94 39.91
CA LEU A 2 34.17 -1.29 38.47
C LEU A 2 32.98 -2.10 37.93
N LYS A 3 32.50 -3.13 38.66
CA LYS A 3 31.36 -3.99 38.24
C LYS A 3 30.04 -3.23 38.04
N LYS A 4 29.80 -2.16 38.82
CA LYS A 4 28.59 -1.33 38.70
C LYS A 4 28.62 -0.49 37.42
N LEU A 5 29.80 -0.05 36.98
CA LEU A 5 29.98 0.71 35.74
C LEU A 5 29.69 -0.15 34.50
N TYR A 6 30.18 -1.39 34.46
CA TYR A 6 29.92 -2.33 33.36
C TYR A 6 28.44 -2.67 33.20
N SER A 7 27.73 -2.90 34.31
CA SER A 7 26.29 -3.18 34.27
C SER A 7 25.48 -2.01 33.71
N LEU A 8 25.88 -0.77 34.03
CA LEU A 8 25.20 0.43 33.55
C LEU A 8 25.43 0.64 32.04
N LEU A 9 26.66 0.37 31.57
CA LEU A 9 27.01 0.44 30.14
C LEU A 9 26.27 -0.60 29.29
N ILE A 10 26.11 -1.84 29.80
CA ILE A 10 25.34 -2.88 29.08
C ILE A 10 23.87 -2.49 29.00
N PHE A 11 23.26 -2.03 30.09
CA PHE A 11 21.84 -1.68 30.11
C PHE A 11 21.51 -0.50 29.17
N THR A 12 22.37 0.53 29.16
CA THR A 12 22.22 1.66 28.23
C THR A 12 22.43 1.26 26.77
N SER A 13 23.37 0.34 26.48
CA SER A 13 23.55 -0.21 25.13
C SER A 13 22.33 -1.02 24.65
N LEU A 14 21.67 -1.78 25.53
CA LEU A 14 20.47 -2.55 25.18
C LEU A 14 19.26 -1.65 24.91
N ILE A 15 19.06 -0.60 25.72
CA ILE A 15 18.00 0.39 25.53
C ILE A 15 18.19 1.10 24.19
N THR A 16 19.40 1.57 23.89
CA THR A 16 19.68 2.28 22.63
C THR A 16 19.50 1.40 21.40
N ILE A 17 19.87 0.11 21.46
CA ILE A 17 19.61 -0.86 20.37
C ILE A 17 18.10 -1.10 20.22
N TYR A 18 17.37 -1.22 21.33
CA TYR A 18 15.92 -1.42 21.32
C TYR A 18 15.20 -0.19 20.75
N ASP A 19 15.54 1.01 21.20
CA ASP A 19 14.99 2.28 20.69
C ASP A 19 15.35 2.49 19.22
N ALA A 20 16.59 2.20 18.80
CA ALA A 20 16.97 2.30 17.40
C ALA A 20 16.19 1.31 16.52
N LYS A 21 15.97 0.08 17.00
CA LYS A 21 15.15 -0.92 16.30
C LYS A 21 13.68 -0.49 16.26
N TYR A 22 13.15 0.04 17.36
CA TYR A 22 11.77 0.52 17.49
C TYR A 22 11.53 1.77 16.62
N PHE A 23 12.49 2.69 16.58
CA PHE A 23 12.49 3.87 15.74
C PHE A 23 12.58 3.51 14.25
N LYS A 24 13.45 2.56 13.88
CA LYS A 24 13.53 2.03 12.52
C LYS A 24 12.22 1.35 12.09
N PHE A 25 11.53 0.66 13.00
CA PHE A 25 10.20 0.12 12.77
C PHE A 25 9.13 1.21 12.55
N LYS A 26 9.27 2.36 13.23
CA LYS A 26 8.29 3.46 13.13
C LYS A 26 8.46 4.34 11.88
N PHE A 27 9.63 4.31 11.23
CA PHE A 27 9.97 5.13 10.06
C PHE A 27 10.26 4.32 8.79
N ASN A 28 9.81 3.07 8.70
CA ASN A 28 9.78 2.38 7.41
C ASN A 28 8.80 3.12 6.49
N MET A 29 9.32 4.02 5.65
CA MET A 29 8.56 4.57 4.54
C MET A 29 8.22 3.41 3.61
N TYR A 30 6.94 3.04 3.57
CA TYR A 30 6.46 2.02 2.66
C TYR A 30 6.79 2.40 1.22
N ASN A 31 6.98 1.41 0.36
CA ASN A 31 7.36 1.65 -1.02
C ASN A 31 6.28 1.09 -1.95
N VAL A 32 5.53 1.98 -2.60
CA VAL A 32 4.43 1.60 -3.49
C VAL A 32 4.95 0.89 -4.75
N THR A 33 6.16 1.20 -5.22
CA THR A 33 6.79 0.45 -6.32
C THR A 33 6.99 -1.01 -5.92
N LYS A 34 7.48 -1.31 -4.70
CA LYS A 34 7.60 -2.69 -4.20
C LYS A 34 6.25 -3.38 -4.04
N PHE A 35 5.22 -2.64 -3.64
CA PHE A 35 3.87 -3.18 -3.59
C PHE A 35 3.36 -3.56 -4.98
N MET A 36 3.53 -2.69 -5.96
CA MET A 36 3.03 -2.88 -7.32
C MET A 36 3.89 -3.85 -8.15
N ASP A 37 5.13 -4.11 -7.76
CA ASP A 37 6.01 -5.09 -8.42
C ASP A 37 5.56 -6.52 -8.09
N THR A 38 4.63 -7.04 -8.90
CA THR A 38 4.04 -8.36 -8.72
C THR A 38 3.39 -8.85 -10.01
N SER A 39 3.42 -10.17 -10.23
CA SER A 39 2.59 -10.85 -11.24
C SER A 39 1.23 -11.31 -10.71
N LEU A 40 1.01 -11.20 -9.38
CA LEU A 40 -0.26 -11.52 -8.72
C LEU A 40 -1.29 -10.43 -8.95
N LYS A 41 -2.57 -10.81 -8.94
CA LYS A 41 -3.65 -9.82 -8.93
C LYS A 41 -3.71 -9.12 -7.59
N ILE A 42 -3.92 -7.81 -7.62
CA ILE A 42 -4.08 -6.98 -6.43
C ILE A 42 -5.57 -6.73 -6.26
N TRP A 43 -6.17 -7.38 -5.29
CA TRP A 43 -7.59 -7.26 -4.96
C TRP A 43 -7.82 -6.19 -3.91
N THR A 44 -8.83 -5.35 -4.12
CA THR A 44 -9.35 -4.49 -3.04
C THR A 44 -10.34 -5.31 -2.22
N TYR A 45 -9.93 -5.68 -1.01
CA TYR A 45 -10.74 -6.47 -0.08
C TYR A 45 -11.83 -5.61 0.57
N ASN A 46 -11.43 -4.46 1.13
CA ASN A 46 -12.34 -3.49 1.75
C ASN A 46 -12.03 -2.08 1.25
N THR A 47 -13.05 -1.23 1.18
CA THR A 47 -12.89 0.19 0.87
C THR A 47 -13.85 1.03 1.73
N THR A 48 -13.40 2.22 2.13
CA THR A 48 -14.28 3.21 2.78
C THR A 48 -15.08 4.03 1.77
N LYS A 49 -14.81 3.86 0.46
CA LYS A 49 -15.60 4.50 -0.59
C LYS A 49 -17.02 3.95 -0.59
N ARG A 50 -18.01 4.82 -0.47
CA ARG A 50 -19.41 4.46 -0.72
C ARG A 50 -19.57 4.13 -2.20
N THR A 51 -19.66 2.85 -2.53
CA THR A 51 -19.76 2.36 -3.90
C THR A 51 -20.51 1.04 -3.97
N ASN A 52 -21.15 0.76 -5.11
CA ASN A 52 -21.75 -0.52 -5.45
C ASN A 52 -20.81 -1.41 -6.28
N LEU A 53 -19.59 -0.94 -6.56
CA LEU A 53 -18.59 -1.72 -7.28
C LEU A 53 -18.08 -2.85 -6.41
N THR A 54 -18.04 -4.05 -6.96
CA THR A 54 -17.50 -5.25 -6.30
C THR A 54 -16.36 -5.82 -7.11
N CYS A 55 -15.58 -6.73 -6.50
CA CYS A 55 -14.51 -7.45 -7.20
C CYS A 55 -13.49 -6.51 -7.87
N LEU A 56 -13.17 -5.39 -7.22
CA LEU A 56 -12.18 -4.44 -7.74
C LEU A 56 -10.79 -5.08 -7.69
N VAL A 57 -10.14 -5.17 -8.85
CA VAL A 57 -8.87 -5.88 -9.02
C VAL A 57 -7.96 -5.15 -9.99
N ASP A 58 -6.68 -5.04 -9.63
CA ASP A 58 -5.62 -4.50 -10.46
C ASP A 58 -4.70 -5.63 -10.91
N ALA A 59 -4.49 -5.74 -12.23
CA ALA A 59 -3.56 -6.69 -12.85
C ALA A 59 -2.42 -5.93 -13.53
N VAL A 60 -1.23 -5.97 -12.92
CA VAL A 60 -0.03 -5.32 -13.43
C VAL A 60 0.47 -6.06 -14.67
N TYR A 61 0.77 -5.31 -15.74
CA TYR A 61 1.30 -5.88 -16.99
C TYR A 61 2.64 -5.28 -17.40
N ASN A 62 3.03 -4.14 -16.83
CA ASN A 62 4.36 -3.56 -17.03
C ASN A 62 4.72 -2.68 -15.83
N ILE A 63 5.97 -2.68 -15.41
CA ILE A 63 6.46 -1.83 -14.32
C ILE A 63 7.91 -1.42 -14.56
N SER A 64 8.23 -0.19 -14.17
CA SER A 64 9.57 0.38 -14.20
C SER A 64 9.86 1.09 -12.88
N ARG A 65 11.00 1.77 -12.78
CA ARG A 65 11.31 2.62 -11.61
C ARG A 65 10.43 3.86 -11.53
N GLU A 66 9.85 4.30 -12.64
CA GLU A 66 9.14 5.57 -12.74
C GLU A 66 7.62 5.40 -12.80
N SER A 67 7.16 4.26 -13.33
CA SER A 67 5.73 4.02 -13.54
C SER A 67 5.36 2.54 -13.48
N VAL A 68 4.08 2.29 -13.26
CA VAL A 68 3.42 0.99 -13.38
C VAL A 68 2.22 1.10 -14.31
N TYR A 69 2.04 0.10 -15.16
CA TYR A 69 0.86 -0.05 -15.99
C TYR A 69 0.09 -1.30 -15.58
N PHE A 70 -1.22 -1.13 -15.40
CA PHE A 70 -2.10 -2.17 -14.90
C PHE A 70 -3.50 -2.05 -15.49
N ASN A 71 -4.20 -3.17 -15.57
CA ASN A 71 -5.63 -3.21 -15.90
C ASN A 71 -6.42 -3.23 -14.60
N ARG A 72 -7.24 -2.19 -14.39
CA ARG A 72 -8.17 -2.10 -13.26
C ARG A 72 -9.53 -2.60 -13.72
N SER A 73 -9.99 -3.70 -13.15
CA SER A 73 -11.28 -4.32 -13.44
C SER A 73 -12.17 -4.31 -12.22
N TYR A 74 -13.48 -4.22 -12.43
CA TYR A 74 -14.48 -4.28 -11.36
C TYR A 74 -15.81 -4.77 -11.92
N ARG A 75 -16.69 -5.20 -11.01
CA ARG A 75 -18.09 -5.51 -11.32
C ARG A 75 -19.02 -4.41 -10.86
N SER A 76 -19.96 -4.04 -11.73
CA SER A 76 -21.15 -3.26 -11.39
C SER A 76 -22.36 -4.15 -11.59
N GLY A 77 -22.84 -4.79 -10.51
CA GLY A 77 -23.82 -5.86 -10.61
C GLY A 77 -23.28 -7.10 -11.32
N LEU A 78 -23.85 -7.45 -12.49
CA LEU A 78 -23.42 -8.61 -13.28
C LEU A 78 -22.38 -8.27 -14.36
N GLU A 79 -22.18 -6.98 -14.65
CA GLU A 79 -21.30 -6.53 -15.72
C GLU A 79 -19.87 -6.30 -15.23
N TRP A 80 -18.91 -6.74 -16.02
CA TRP A 80 -17.49 -6.43 -15.82
C TRP A 80 -17.09 -5.21 -16.64
N SER A 81 -16.34 -4.32 -16.02
CA SER A 81 -15.66 -3.21 -16.69
C SER A 81 -14.16 -3.35 -16.46
N GLN A 82 -13.36 -2.92 -17.44
CA GLN A 82 -11.90 -2.91 -17.36
C GLN A 82 -11.36 -1.63 -17.98
N PHE A 83 -10.38 -1.01 -17.32
CA PHE A 83 -9.66 0.15 -17.83
C PHE A 83 -8.16 -0.03 -17.67
N SER A 84 -7.40 0.33 -18.70
CA SER A 84 -5.95 0.45 -18.57
C SER A 84 -5.60 1.70 -17.76
N LYS A 85 -4.67 1.54 -16.82
CA LYS A 85 -4.20 2.58 -15.91
C LYS A 85 -2.68 2.67 -15.96
N GLU A 86 -2.20 3.87 -15.70
CA GLU A 86 -0.81 4.21 -15.47
C GLU A 86 -0.70 4.86 -14.09
N GLY A 87 0.11 4.27 -13.21
CA GLY A 87 0.55 4.85 -11.95
C GLY A 87 1.93 5.45 -12.12
N LEU A 88 2.08 6.75 -11.88
CA LEU A 88 3.37 7.44 -11.87
C LEU A 88 3.89 7.49 -10.43
N PHE A 89 5.07 6.93 -10.19
CA PHE A 89 5.69 6.95 -8.86
C PHE A 89 6.28 8.33 -8.57
N ASP A 90 6.11 8.81 -7.35
CA ASP A 90 6.74 10.07 -6.94
C ASP A 90 8.21 9.84 -6.56
N ALA A 91 9.09 10.68 -7.12
CA ALA A 91 10.53 10.56 -6.89
C ALA A 91 10.97 10.97 -5.48
N ARG A 92 10.13 11.69 -4.72
CA ARG A 92 10.42 12.22 -3.38
C ARG A 92 9.68 11.45 -2.29
N ASP A 93 8.46 10.97 -2.55
CA ASP A 93 7.68 10.13 -1.63
C ASP A 93 7.44 8.74 -2.22
N GLN A 94 8.23 7.75 -1.79
CA GLN A 94 8.15 6.37 -2.27
C GLN A 94 6.82 5.67 -1.97
N ARG A 95 5.95 6.25 -1.14
CA ARG A 95 4.62 5.72 -0.85
C ARG A 95 3.59 6.16 -1.88
N LEU A 96 3.88 7.20 -2.65
CA LEU A 96 2.91 7.92 -3.46
C LEU A 96 2.98 7.49 -4.92
N MET A 97 1.80 7.26 -5.51
CA MET A 97 1.63 7.19 -6.96
C MET A 97 0.45 8.04 -7.42
N MET A 98 0.59 8.68 -8.58
CA MET A 98 -0.52 9.35 -9.28
C MET A 98 -1.07 8.42 -10.34
N VAL A 99 -2.35 8.05 -10.24
CA VAL A 99 -3.01 7.13 -11.16
C VAL A 99 -3.83 7.91 -12.19
N ARG A 100 -3.67 7.52 -13.45
CA ARG A 100 -4.38 8.07 -14.61
C ARG A 100 -4.68 6.98 -15.63
N ARG A 101 -5.46 7.31 -16.66
CA ARG A 101 -5.39 6.59 -17.94
C ARG A 101 -4.06 6.93 -18.64
N PRO A 102 -3.44 6.02 -19.40
CA PRO A 102 -2.25 6.33 -20.19
C PRO A 102 -2.46 7.59 -21.05
N GLY A 103 -1.59 8.59 -20.87
CA GLY A 103 -1.69 9.89 -21.57
C GLY A 103 -2.83 10.83 -21.13
N GLY A 104 -3.61 10.45 -20.11
CA GLY A 104 -4.73 11.24 -19.59
C GLY A 104 -4.36 12.17 -18.44
N LEU A 105 -5.37 12.83 -17.88
CA LEU A 105 -5.26 13.60 -16.63
C LEU A 105 -5.20 12.66 -15.42
N VAL A 106 -4.60 13.13 -14.33
CA VAL A 106 -4.57 12.41 -13.05
C VAL A 106 -5.98 12.23 -12.51
N GLU A 107 -6.37 10.97 -12.30
CA GLU A 107 -7.68 10.59 -11.77
C GLU A 107 -7.65 10.34 -10.27
N SER A 108 -6.51 9.93 -9.72
CA SER A 108 -6.31 9.80 -8.27
C SER A 108 -4.85 9.94 -7.87
N THR A 109 -4.63 10.37 -6.63
CA THR A 109 -3.35 10.21 -5.91
C THR A 109 -3.55 9.10 -4.87
N GLU A 110 -2.72 8.07 -4.92
CA GLU A 110 -2.81 6.89 -4.06
C GLU A 110 -1.53 6.77 -3.24
N ILE A 111 -1.66 6.66 -1.91
CA ILE A 111 -0.53 6.65 -0.97
C ILE A 111 -0.60 5.37 -0.16
N LEU A 112 0.47 4.58 -0.17
CA LEU A 112 0.62 3.39 0.66
C LEU A 112 0.94 3.82 2.11
N GLU A 113 -0.08 3.84 2.96
CA GLU A 113 0.03 4.26 4.37
C GLU A 113 0.47 3.10 5.28
N PHE A 114 0.23 1.85 4.86
CA PHE A 114 0.66 0.64 5.55
C PHE A 114 0.92 -0.49 4.57
N ALA A 115 1.92 -1.32 4.83
CA ALA A 115 2.08 -2.63 4.21
C ALA A 115 2.63 -3.63 5.24
N ASN A 116 2.28 -4.91 5.08
CA ASN A 116 2.97 -5.96 5.82
C ASN A 116 4.42 -6.12 5.32
N ASP A 117 5.24 -6.86 6.06
CA ASP A 117 6.68 -7.00 5.79
C ASP A 117 7.01 -7.50 4.37
N ASN A 118 6.13 -8.35 3.82
CA ASN A 118 6.30 -8.95 2.50
C ASN A 118 5.59 -8.21 1.36
N TYR A 119 4.95 -7.07 1.64
CA TYR A 119 4.15 -6.30 0.66
C TYR A 119 3.07 -7.16 -0.04
N THR A 120 2.50 -8.15 0.65
CA THR A 120 1.38 -8.96 0.15
C THR A 120 0.03 -8.32 0.48
N CYS A 121 -0.05 -7.44 1.47
CA CYS A 121 -1.22 -6.60 1.72
C CYS A 121 -0.82 -5.21 2.22
N GLY A 122 -1.71 -4.24 2.04
CA GLY A 122 -1.46 -2.86 2.43
C GLY A 122 -2.70 -1.97 2.37
N ILE A 123 -2.61 -0.83 3.05
CA ILE A 123 -3.66 0.18 3.13
C ILE A 123 -3.28 1.36 2.26
N PHE A 124 -4.10 1.62 1.26
CA PHE A 124 -3.94 2.75 0.35
C PHE A 124 -4.89 3.87 0.76
N ARG A 125 -4.35 5.05 1.06
CA ARG A 125 -5.13 6.29 1.07
C ARG A 125 -5.33 6.75 -0.37
N VAL A 126 -6.58 6.93 -0.78
CA VAL A 126 -6.95 7.33 -2.15
C VAL A 126 -7.58 8.72 -2.12
N TRP A 127 -6.96 9.64 -2.87
CA TRP A 127 -7.49 10.97 -3.15
C TRP A 127 -7.91 11.07 -4.61
N PRO A 128 -9.22 11.09 -4.92
CA PRO A 128 -9.70 11.34 -6.27
C PRO A 128 -9.26 12.72 -6.78
N GLY A 129 -8.90 12.81 -8.06
CA GLY A 129 -8.57 14.07 -8.73
C GLY A 129 -9.78 15.02 -8.73
N GLY A 130 -9.59 16.26 -8.27
CA GLY A 130 -10.67 17.25 -8.14
C GLY A 130 -10.74 18.03 -6.82
N GLY A 131 -9.76 17.87 -5.91
CA GLY A 131 -9.43 18.90 -4.91
C GLY A 131 -10.29 19.03 -3.65
N HIS A 132 -11.41 18.31 -3.51
CA HIS A 132 -12.26 18.39 -2.30
C HIS A 132 -12.77 17.04 -1.78
N GLY A 133 -12.12 15.94 -2.16
CA GLY A 133 -12.56 14.58 -1.84
C GLY A 133 -12.33 14.16 -0.38
N LEU A 134 -13.28 13.40 0.17
CA LEU A 134 -13.13 12.63 1.40
C LEU A 134 -11.86 11.77 1.35
N ARG A 135 -11.18 11.61 2.49
CA ARG A 135 -10.06 10.67 2.62
C ARG A 135 -10.63 9.25 2.52
N LEU A 136 -10.36 8.57 1.42
CA LEU A 136 -10.79 7.18 1.20
C LEU A 136 -9.61 6.25 1.49
N TYR A 137 -9.93 5.05 1.95
CA TYR A 137 -8.95 4.01 2.24
C TYR A 137 -9.38 2.71 1.57
N ASP A 138 -8.42 2.03 0.95
CA ASP A 138 -8.56 0.70 0.39
C ASP A 138 -7.60 -0.26 1.09
N LEU A 139 -8.11 -1.36 1.62
CA LEU A 139 -7.31 -2.53 2.00
C LEU A 139 -7.12 -3.38 0.75
N ARG A 140 -5.87 -3.51 0.30
CA ARG A 140 -5.51 -4.26 -0.91
C ARG A 140 -4.59 -5.42 -0.56
N PHE A 141 -4.70 -6.51 -1.31
CA PHE A 141 -3.85 -7.69 -1.13
C PHE A 141 -3.59 -8.44 -2.43
N LYS A 142 -2.48 -9.18 -2.46
CA LYS A 142 -2.02 -9.95 -3.62
C LYS A 142 -2.52 -11.39 -3.52
N ASP A 143 -3.20 -11.88 -4.55
CA ASP A 143 -3.67 -13.27 -4.62
C ASP A 143 -3.67 -13.78 -6.08
N TYR A 144 -3.58 -15.10 -6.25
CA TYR A 144 -3.72 -15.82 -7.51
C TYR A 144 -5.18 -16.09 -7.89
N ASP A 145 -6.13 -15.28 -7.44
CA ASP A 145 -7.58 -15.52 -7.55
C ASP A 145 -8.08 -16.75 -6.80
N LYS A 146 -7.40 -17.15 -5.72
CA LYS A 146 -7.86 -18.23 -4.85
C LYS A 146 -8.94 -17.77 -3.86
N TRP A 147 -9.36 -16.51 -3.96
CA TRP A 147 -10.35 -15.89 -3.08
C TRP A 147 -9.87 -15.92 -1.63
N ASP A 148 -8.55 -15.77 -1.43
CA ASP A 148 -7.96 -15.74 -0.10
C ASP A 148 -8.27 -14.39 0.59
N LYS A 149 -7.84 -14.25 1.84
CA LYS A 149 -7.97 -13.02 2.62
C LYS A 149 -6.59 -12.39 2.87
N PRO A 150 -6.52 -11.07 3.08
CA PRO A 150 -5.30 -10.41 3.52
C PRO A 150 -4.79 -10.95 4.85
N ASP A 151 -3.48 -10.79 5.10
CA ASP A 151 -2.90 -11.06 6.41
C ASP A 151 -3.65 -10.27 7.50
N GLN A 152 -3.82 -10.90 8.66
CA GLN A 152 -4.58 -10.34 9.78
C GLN A 152 -4.08 -8.95 10.19
N VAL A 153 -2.77 -8.70 10.09
CA VAL A 153 -2.18 -7.39 10.41
C VAL A 153 -2.75 -6.25 9.54
N CYS A 154 -3.03 -6.50 8.26
CA CYS A 154 -3.64 -5.49 7.39
C CYS A 154 -5.13 -5.32 7.67
N ILE A 155 -5.83 -6.39 8.09
CA ILE A 155 -7.23 -6.31 8.52
C ILE A 155 -7.34 -5.46 9.79
N ASP A 156 -6.47 -5.72 10.77
CA ASP A 156 -6.45 -5.01 12.04
C ASP A 156 -6.09 -3.53 11.84
N GLU A 157 -5.10 -3.23 11.00
CA GLU A 157 -4.71 -1.85 10.70
C GLU A 157 -5.81 -1.08 9.94
N PHE A 158 -6.57 -1.74 9.06
CA PHE A 158 -7.69 -1.09 8.36
C PHE A 158 -8.86 -0.73 9.28
N ASN A 159 -9.07 -1.51 10.34
CA ASN A 159 -10.19 -1.36 11.26
C ASN A 159 -9.90 -0.41 12.44
N ARG A 160 -8.66 0.08 12.54
CA ARG A 160 -8.21 0.98 13.60
C ARG A 160 -8.67 2.42 13.37
#